data_AF-A0A0F8ZKY8-F1
#
_entry.id   AF-A0A0F8ZKY8-F1
#
_cell.length_a   1.000
_cell.length_b   1.000
_cell.length_c   1.000
_cell.angle_alpha   90.00
_cell.angle_beta   90.00
_cell.angle_gamma   90.00
#
_symmetry.space_group_name_H-M   'P 1'
#
loop_
_entity.id
_entity.type
_entity.pdbx_description
1 polymer ?
#
loop_
_entity_poly.entity_id
_entity_poly.type
_entity_poly.pdbx_seq_one_letter_code
_entity_poly.pdbx_strand_id
1 'polypeptide(L)' 'MDALTIKLMSLAVHAEEYINTGQTEIADIVAIEGLLADPEVVEKRREMDEMALLPVKR' A
#
# COMPACT_ATOMS: atom_id res chain seq x y z
N MET A 1 -14.59 -9.90 5.38
CA MET A 1 -13.41 -9.28 4.75
C MET A 1 -12.25 -9.53 5.70
N ASP A 2 -11.17 -10.15 5.24
CA ASP A 2 -10.00 -10.40 6.09
C ASP A 2 -9.22 -9.10 6.38
N ALA A 3 -8.34 -9.15 7.37
CA ALA A 3 -7.58 -7.99 7.84
C ALA A 3 -6.68 -7.42 6.73
N LEU A 4 -6.01 -8.29 5.97
CA LEU A 4 -5.21 -7.90 4.82
C LEU A 4 -6.00 -7.12 3.78
N THR A 5 -7.22 -7.56 3.44
CA THR A 5 -8.07 -6.88 2.46
C THR A 5 -8.43 -5.47 2.94
N ILE A 6 -8.75 -5.28 4.22
CA ILE A 6 -9.01 -3.95 4.79
C ILE A 6 -7.78 -3.06 4.65
N LYS A 7 -6.59 -3.57 4.98
CA LYS A 7 -5.32 -2.83 4.88
C LYS A 7 -4.99 -2.43 3.45
N LEU A 8 -5.16 -3.34 2.48
CA LEU A 8 -4.92 -3.06 1.06
C LEU A 8 -5.91 -2.04 0.50
N MET A 9 -7.18 -2.10 0.91
CA MET A 9 -8.17 -1.07 0.55
C MET A 9 -7.79 0.29 1.13
N SER A 10 -7.34 0.34 2.39
CA SER A 10 -6.86 1.59 3.02
C SER A 10 -5.64 2.15 2.29
N LEU A 11 -4.69 1.28 1.90
CA LEU A 11 -3.50 1.68 1.15
C LEU A 11 -3.87 2.28 -0.21
N ALA A 12 -4.86 1.69 -0.89
CA ALA A 12 -5.35 2.18 -2.18
C ALA A 12 -5.96 3.58 -2.06
N VAL A 13 -6.78 3.84 -1.03
CA VAL A 13 -7.40 5.15 -0.79
C VAL A 13 -6.34 6.23 -0.55
N HIS A 14 -5.42 6.01 0.40
CA HIS A 14 -4.38 7.01 0.70
C HIS A 14 -3.43 7.24 -0.49
N ALA A 15 -3.10 6.19 -1.26
CA ALA A 15 -2.30 6.34 -2.47
C ALA A 15 -3.03 7.15 -3.55
N GLU A 16 -4.34 6.97 -3.69
CA GLU A 16 -5.17 7.74 -4.62
C GLU A 16 -5.24 9.23 -4.21
N GLU A 17 -5.47 9.51 -2.92
CA GLU A 17 -5.47 10.86 -2.37
C GLU A 17 -4.12 11.56 -2.59
N TYR A 18 -3.01 10.85 -2.33
CA TYR A 18 -1.66 11.33 -2.58
C TYR A 18 -1.42 11.70 -4.05
N ILE A 19 -1.89 10.88 -5.00
CA ILE A 19 -1.68 11.10 -6.45
C ILE A 19 -2.57 12.23 -6.98
N ASN A 20 -3.85 12.25 -6.62
CA ASN A 20 -4.85 13.08 -7.30
C ASN A 20 -5.01 14.49 -6.72
N THR A 21 -4.76 14.67 -5.43
CA THR A 21 -4.95 15.98 -4.80
C THR A 21 -3.73 16.89 -4.98
N GLY A 22 -2.56 16.31 -5.28
CA GLY A 22 -1.27 17.02 -5.26
C GLY A 22 -0.91 17.57 -3.87
N GLN A 23 -1.75 17.32 -2.86
CA GLN A 23 -1.50 17.64 -1.47
C GLN A 23 -0.92 16.41 -0.81
N THR A 24 0.35 16.50 -0.45
CA THR A 24 0.99 15.56 0.46
C THR A 24 0.55 15.91 1.87
N GLU A 25 -0.73 15.62 2.19
CA GLU A 25 -1.17 15.62 3.58
C GLU A 25 -0.26 14.65 4.33
N ILE A 26 0.45 15.16 5.35
CA ILE A 26 1.44 14.39 6.10
C ILE A 26 0.79 13.12 6.67
N ALA A 27 -0.49 13.18 7.00
CA ALA A 27 -1.29 12.05 7.45
C ALA A 27 -1.31 10.89 6.45
N ASP A 28 -1.48 11.16 5.15
CA ASP A 28 -1.56 10.12 4.12
C ASP A 28 -0.20 9.46 3.90
N ILE A 29 0.88 10.25 3.92
CA ILE A 29 2.24 9.71 3.84
C ILE A 29 2.49 8.75 5.01
N VAL A 30 2.18 9.20 6.24
CA VAL A 30 2.37 8.38 7.45
C VAL A 30 1.50 7.12 7.41
N ALA A 31 0.26 7.22 6.91
CA ALA A 31 -0.62 6.08 6.75
C ALA A 31 -0.07 5.07 5.73
N ILE A 32 0.40 5.54 4.57
CA ILE A 32 1.03 4.70 3.54
C ILE A 32 2.28 4.03 4.10
N GLU A 33 3.18 4.78 4.74
CA GLU A 33 4.41 4.24 5.34
C GLU A 33 4.10 3.18 6.39
N GLY A 34 3.12 3.44 7.26
CA GLY A 34 2.67 2.48 8.27
C GLY A 34 2.09 1.20 7.67
N LEU A 35 1.23 1.33 6.64
CA LEU A 35 0.64 0.19 5.94
C LEU A 35 1.67 -0.62 5.16
N LEU A 36 2.66 0.03 4.53
CA LEU A 36 3.76 -0.64 3.82
C LEU A 36 4.75 -1.34 4.76
N ALA A 37 4.81 -0.92 6.03
CA ALA A 37 5.61 -1.56 7.07
C ALA A 37 4.86 -2.69 7.81
N ASP A 38 3.54 -2.84 7.59
CA ASP A 38 2.74 -3.89 8.23
C ASP A 38 3.22 -5.29 7.79
N PRO A 39 3.51 -6.22 8.73
CA PRO A 39 4.03 -7.54 8.38
C PRO A 39 3.17 -8.34 7.39
N GLU A 40 1.85 -8.19 7.46
CA GLU A 40 0.91 -8.91 6.58
C GLU A 40 0.97 -8.35 5.15
N VAL A 41 1.13 -7.03 5.02
CA VAL A 41 1.30 -6.36 3.72
C VAL A 41 2.67 -6.67 3.13
N VAL A 42 3.73 -6.68 3.94
CA VAL A 42 5.08 -7.05 3.52
C VAL A 42 5.11 -8.48 2.99
N GLU A 43 4.51 -9.42 3.72
CA GLU A 43 4.46 -10.81 3.28
C GLU A 43 3.64 -10.95 2.00
N LYS A 44 2.49 -10.28 1.90
CA LYS A 44 1.69 -10.33 0.68
C LYS A 44 2.43 -9.77 -0.53
N ARG A 45 3.16 -8.69 -0.33
CA ARG A 45 4.01 -8.10 -1.37
C ARG A 45 5.09 -9.08 -1.82
N ARG A 46 5.74 -9.80 -0.89
CA ARG A 46 6.74 -10.83 -1.21
C ARG A 46 6.13 -11.94 -2.07
N GLU A 47 4.95 -12.46 -1.69
CA GLU A 47 4.23 -13.46 -2.50
C GLU A 47 3.94 -12.95 -3.91
N MET A 48 3.46 -11.70 -4.03
CA MET A 48 3.15 -11.10 -5.33
C MET A 48 4.41 -10.91 -6.19
N ASP A 49 5.55 -10.58 -5.58
CA ASP A 49 6.84 -10.47 -6.26
C ASP A 49 7.33 -11.84 -6.77
N GLU A 50 7.23 -12.89 -5.95
CA GLU A 50 7.57 -14.27 -6.33
C GLU A 50 6.70 -14.80 -7.47
N MET A 51 5.44 -14.36 -7.52
CA MET A 51 4.50 -14.69 -8.59
C MET A 51 4.66 -13.77 -9.83
N ALA A 52 5.60 -12.83 -9.81
CA ALA A 52 5.78 -11.81 -10.86
C ALA A 52 4.51 -11.00 -11.17
N LEU A 53 3.67 -10.76 -10.15
CA LEU A 53 2.43 -9.99 -10.24
C LEU A 53 2.63 -8.48 -10.07
N LEU A 54 3.79 -8.08 -9.53
CA LEU A 54 4.14 -6.67 -9.39
C LEU A 54 4.90 -6.17 -10.62
N PRO A 55 4.68 -4.91 -11.04
CA PRO A 55 5.50 -4.33 -12.09
C PRO A 55 6.96 -4.34 -11.65
N VAL A 56 7.85 -4.78 -12.55
CA VAL A 56 9.29 -4.76 -12.33
C VAL A 56 9.68 -3.32 -11.98
N LYS A 57 10.26 -3.09 -10.80
CA LYS A 57 10.75 -1.77 -10.42
C LYS A 57 11.73 -1.32 -11.50
N ARG A 58 11.44 -0.18 -12.15
CA ARG A 58 12.38 0.48 -13.05
C ARG A 58 13.44 1.20 -12.23
#